data_AF-A0A4Y9LGB6-F1
#
_entry.id   AF-A0A4Y9LGB6-F1
#
_cell.length_a   1.000
_cell.length_b   1.000
_cell.length_c   1.000
_cell.angle_alpha   90.00
_cell.angle_beta   90.00
_cell.angle_gamma   90.00
#
_symmetry.space_group_name_H-M   'P 1'
#
loop_
_entity.id
_entity.type
_entity.pdbx_description
1 polymer ?
#
loop_
_entity_poly.entity_id
_entity_poly.type
_entity_poly.pdbx_seq_one_letter_code
_entity_poly.pdbx_strand_id
1 'polypeptide(L)'
;MKPVISSIEIENRVVVAKYQRLMVGAKVVVVEKASGRQLSETITRVASPVPVGALRIRLPEAVPPGTYFLKAFNGHGEQAAQSADFEIR
;
A
#
# COMPACT_ATOMS: atom_id res chain seq x y z
N MET A 1 -1.27 9.07 18.31
CA MET A 1 -0.40 8.20 17.48
C MET A 1 -1.00 8.05 16.08
N LYS A 2 -0.18 7.91 15.03
CA LYS A 2 -0.60 7.97 13.63
C LYS A 2 -0.88 6.57 13.03
N PRO A 3 -1.68 6.45 11.95
CA PRO A 3 -1.81 5.20 11.19
C PRO A 3 -0.47 4.76 10.59
N VAL A 4 -0.26 3.44 10.46
CA VAL A 4 1.03 2.86 10.03
C VAL A 4 0.81 1.73 9.03
N ILE A 5 1.69 1.65 8.03
CA ILE A 5 1.86 0.49 7.16
C ILE A 5 3.30 -0.03 7.35
N SER A 6 3.46 -1.34 7.52
CA SER A 6 4.73 -1.98 7.90
C SER A 6 4.80 -3.43 7.38
N SER A 7 5.95 -4.09 7.57
CA SER A 7 6.18 -5.50 7.20
C SER A 7 5.77 -5.77 5.75
N ILE A 8 6.52 -5.19 4.82
CA ILE A 8 6.28 -5.36 3.38
C ILE A 8 7.02 -6.60 2.90
N GLU A 9 6.27 -7.56 2.37
CA GLU A 9 6.79 -8.77 1.73
C GLU A 9 6.22 -8.85 0.32
N ILE A 10 7.01 -9.39 -0.62
CA ILE A 10 6.56 -9.60 -1.99
C ILE A 10 6.71 -11.07 -2.33
N GLU A 11 5.60 -11.70 -2.67
CA GLU A 11 5.56 -13.10 -3.07
C GLU A 11 4.61 -13.26 -4.26
N ASN A 12 5.04 -13.95 -5.32
CA ASN A 12 4.19 -14.24 -6.49
C ASN A 12 3.43 -13.01 -7.02
N ARG A 13 4.13 -11.87 -7.13
CA ARG A 13 3.56 -10.57 -7.57
C ARG A 13 2.46 -10.04 -6.65
N VAL A 14 2.45 -10.42 -5.38
CA VAL A 14 1.54 -9.90 -4.35
C VAL A 14 2.38 -9.22 -3.28
N VAL A 15 2.12 -7.93 -3.06
CA VAL A 15 2.65 -7.20 -1.91
C VAL A 15 1.75 -7.52 -0.72
N VAL A 16 2.33 -8.10 0.33
CA VAL A 16 1.70 -8.30 1.63
C VAL A 16 2.20 -7.23 2.58
N ALA A 17 1.29 -6.50 3.21
CA ALA A 17 1.63 -5.41 4.12
C ALA A 17 0.77 -5.47 5.39
N LYS A 18 1.39 -5.37 6.56
CA LYS A 18 0.66 -5.19 7.83
C LYS A 18 0.30 -3.73 8.02
N TYR A 19 -0.89 -3.47 8.54
CA TYR A 19 -1.32 -2.12 8.87
C TYR A 19 -1.88 -2.03 10.29
N GLN A 20 -1.83 -0.81 10.82
CA GLN A 20 -2.46 -0.44 12.07
C GLN A 20 -3.17 0.92 11.93
N ARG A 21 -4.38 0.99 12.48
CA ARG A 21 -5.27 2.15 12.58
C ARG A 21 -5.60 2.80 11.24
N LEU A 22 -5.60 2.03 10.15
CA LEU A 22 -6.22 2.47 8.90
C LEU A 22 -7.74 2.35 9.03
N MET A 23 -8.44 3.38 8.57
CA MET A 23 -9.90 3.41 8.58
C MET A 23 -10.47 2.38 7.59
N VAL A 24 -11.65 1.83 7.89
CA VAL A 24 -12.42 1.07 6.91
C VAL A 24 -12.67 1.95 5.67
N GLY A 25 -12.49 1.38 4.49
CA GLY A 25 -12.61 2.08 3.22
C GLY A 25 -11.40 2.91 2.82
N ALA A 26 -10.38 3.05 3.68
CA ALA A 26 -9.11 3.69 3.32
C ALA A 26 -8.52 3.00 2.08
N LYS A 27 -8.04 3.81 1.13
CA LYS A 27 -7.43 3.33 -0.11
C LYS A 27 -5.93 3.21 0.08
N VAL A 28 -5.34 2.10 -0.33
CA VAL A 28 -3.89 1.89 -0.33
C VAL A 28 -3.44 1.58 -1.74
N VAL A 29 -2.38 2.24 -2.20
CA VAL A 29 -1.84 2.14 -3.56
C VAL A 29 -0.33 2.04 -3.54
N VAL A 30 0.24 1.33 -4.51
CA VAL A 30 1.69 1.28 -4.77
C VAL A 30 2.11 2.54 -5.53
N VAL A 31 3.17 3.20 -5.07
CA VAL A 31 3.70 4.43 -5.67
C VAL A 31 5.17 4.22 -6.03
N GLU A 32 5.52 4.53 -7.28
CA GLU A 32 6.90 4.55 -7.76
C GLU A 32 7.66 5.72 -7.14
N LYS A 33 8.77 5.45 -6.45
CA LYS A 33 9.52 6.48 -5.73
C LYS A 33 10.17 7.50 -6.66
N ALA A 34 10.69 7.04 -7.80
CA ALA A 34 11.42 7.88 -8.73
C ALA A 34 10.54 8.96 -9.40
N SER A 35 9.31 8.61 -9.73
CA SER A 35 8.38 9.46 -10.50
C SER A 35 7.21 10.00 -9.67
N GLY A 36 6.95 9.42 -8.49
CA GLY A 36 5.72 9.65 -7.74
C GLY A 36 4.47 9.05 -8.39
N ARG A 37 4.63 8.26 -9.46
CA ARG A 37 3.51 7.65 -10.20
C ARG A 37 2.80 6.63 -9.32
N GLN A 38 1.48 6.82 -9.16
CA GLN A 38 0.63 5.83 -8.50
C GLN A 38 0.24 4.74 -9.50
N LEU A 39 0.43 3.48 -9.13
CA LEU A 39 -0.06 2.34 -9.91
C LEU A 39 -1.53 2.11 -9.57
N SER A 40 -2.44 2.87 -10.20
CA SER A 40 -3.88 2.90 -9.85
C SER A 40 -4.57 1.52 -9.86
N GLU A 41 -4.09 0.59 -10.68
CA GLU A 41 -4.53 -0.81 -10.72
C GLU A 41 -4.23 -1.61 -9.45
N THR A 42 -3.33 -1.12 -8.59
CA THR A 42 -3.00 -1.71 -7.29
C THR A 42 -3.89 -1.21 -6.15
N ILE A 43 -4.84 -0.30 -6.42
CA ILE A 43 -5.69 0.28 -5.37
C ILE A 43 -6.46 -0.82 -4.64
N THR A 44 -6.16 -0.97 -3.35
CA THR A 44 -6.82 -1.91 -2.46
C THR A 44 -7.48 -1.15 -1.32
N ARG A 45 -8.69 -1.53 -0.94
CA ARG A 45 -9.41 -0.91 0.18
C ARG A 45 -9.29 -1.73 1.44
N VAL A 46 -9.10 -1.06 2.57
CA VAL A 46 -9.20 -1.69 3.89
C VAL A 46 -10.65 -2.11 4.13
N ALA A 47 -10.89 -3.41 4.18
CA ALA A 47 -12.23 -3.97 4.40
C ALA A 47 -12.50 -4.34 5.87
N SER A 48 -11.45 -4.62 6.65
CA SER A 48 -11.62 -5.09 8.03
C SER A 48 -12.03 -3.96 8.96
N PRO A 49 -13.06 -4.17 9.82
CA PRO A 49 -13.42 -3.23 10.88
C PRO A 49 -12.40 -3.22 12.04
N VAL A 50 -11.50 -4.21 12.08
CA VAL A 50 -10.45 -4.29 13.10
C VAL A 50 -9.33 -3.30 12.75
N PRO A 51 -8.83 -2.52 13.72
CA PRO A 51 -7.80 -1.51 13.47
C PRO A 51 -6.43 -2.12 13.15
N VAL A 52 -6.27 -3.43 13.11
CA VAL A 52 -5.02 -4.10 12.76
C VAL A 52 -5.34 -5.20 11.76
N GLY A 53 -4.50 -5.33 10.72
CA GLY A 53 -4.71 -6.35 9.70
C GLY A 53 -3.56 -6.43 8.71
N ALA A 54 -3.81 -7.18 7.64
CA ALA A 54 -2.90 -7.29 6.50
C ALA A 54 -3.63 -6.93 5.21
N LEU A 55 -2.92 -6.29 4.30
CA LEU A 55 -3.33 -6.02 2.93
C LEU A 55 -2.60 -6.98 2.00
N ARG A 56 -3.31 -7.43 0.97
CA ARG A 56 -2.75 -8.20 -0.15
C ARG A 56 -3.03 -7.40 -1.41
N ILE A 57 -1.98 -6.88 -2.03
CA ILE A 57 -2.05 -5.99 -3.18
C ILE A 57 -1.42 -6.71 -4.36
N ARG A 58 -2.20 -7.02 -5.40
CA ARG A 58 -1.68 -7.68 -6.59
C ARG A 58 -0.96 -6.65 -7.47
N LEU A 59 0.28 -6.96 -7.82
CA LEU A 59 1.08 -6.20 -8.77
C LEU A 59 0.67 -6.56 -10.21
N PRO A 60 0.68 -5.57 -11.12
CA PRO A 60 0.49 -5.75 -12.56
C PRO A 60 1.49 -6.70 -13.19
N GLU A 61 1.16 -7.20 -14.38
CA GLU A 61 2.05 -8.06 -15.17
C GLU A 61 3.30 -7.33 -15.69
N ALA A 62 3.20 -6.02 -15.89
CA ALA A 62 4.32 -5.18 -16.29
C ALA A 62 4.54 -4.08 -15.22
N VAL A 63 5.20 -4.44 -14.12
CA VAL A 63 5.77 -3.45 -13.19
C VAL A 63 7.26 -3.37 -13.45
N PRO A 64 7.80 -2.19 -13.82
CA PRO A 64 9.23 -2.06 -14.02
C PRO A 64 9.98 -2.29 -12.69
N PRO A 65 11.19 -2.84 -12.74
CA PRO A 65 12.04 -2.89 -11.55
C PRO A 65 12.31 -1.49 -11.00
N GLY A 66 12.33 -1.36 -9.67
CA GLY A 66 12.55 -0.07 -9.03
C GLY A 66 12.19 -0.03 -7.55
N THR A 67 12.27 1.17 -6.99
CA THR A 67 11.90 1.44 -5.59
C THR A 67 10.49 1.98 -5.50
N TYR A 68 9.70 1.41 -4.60
CA TYR A 68 8.28 1.70 -4.42
C TYR A 68 7.96 1.88 -2.93
N PHE A 69 6.81 2.49 -2.65
CA PHE A 69 6.23 2.54 -1.31
C PHE A 69 4.71 2.43 -1.38
N LEU A 70 4.07 2.02 -0.28
CA LEU A 70 2.62 2.05 -0.14
C LEU A 70 2.18 3.40 0.41
N LYS A 71 1.15 3.98 -0.20
CA LYS A 71 0.51 5.21 0.27
C LYS A 71 -0.95 4.92 0.61
N ALA A 72 -1.36 5.28 1.83
CA ALA A 72 -2.75 5.19 2.26
C ALA A 72 -3.43 6.56 2.20
N PHE A 73 -4.70 6.55 1.80
CA PHE A 73 -5.59 7.71 1.79
C PHE A 73 -6.85 7.43 2.63
N ASN A 74 -7.30 8.43 3.38
CA ASN A 74 -8.55 8.35 4.15
C ASN A 74 -9.79 8.51 3.24
N GLY A 75 -11.00 8.50 3.84
CA GLY A 75 -12.26 8.67 3.10
C GLY A 75 -12.41 10.00 2.36
N HIS A 76 -11.65 11.02 2.75
CA HIS A 76 -11.61 12.34 2.11
C HIS A 76 -10.54 12.46 1.01
N GLY A 77 -9.75 11.41 0.79
CA GLY A 77 -8.66 11.42 -0.20
C GLY A 77 -7.34 12.03 0.32
N GLU A 78 -7.26 12.35 1.61
CA GLU A 78 -6.04 12.89 2.23
C GLU A 78 -5.09 11.76 2.61
N GLN A 79 -3.78 12.03 2.58
CA GLN A 79 -2.77 11.04 2.96
C GLN A 79 -2.88 10.69 4.45
N ALA A 80 -3.10 9.41 4.74
CA ALA A 80 -3.24 8.87 6.09
C ALA A 80 -1.98 8.17 6.61
N ALA A 81 -1.27 7.45 5.75
CA ALA A 81 -0.04 6.73 6.09
C ALA A 81 0.85 6.50 4.86
N GLN A 82 2.10 6.16 5.11
CA GLN A 82 3.06 5.70 4.12
C GLN A 82 3.90 4.57 4.71
N SER A 83 4.24 3.56 3.92
CA SER A 83 5.19 2.51 4.33
C SER A 83 6.64 2.96 4.18
N ALA A 84 7.57 2.16 4.70
CA ALA A 84 8.95 2.20 4.23
C ALA A 84 9.03 1.82 2.74
N ASP A 85 10.14 2.20 2.12
CA ASP A 85 10.44 1.84 0.74
C ASP A 85 10.70 0.33 0.61
N PHE A 86 10.40 -0.22 -0.56
CA PHE A 86 10.70 -1.60 -0.93
C PHE A 86 11.07 -1.70 -2.41
N GLU A 87 11.78 -2.77 -2.77
CA GLU A 87 12.21 -3.01 -4.15
C GLU A 87 11.27 -4.00 -4.85
N ILE A 88 10.94 -3.70 -6.11
CA ILE A 88 10.41 -4.67 -7.06
C ILE A 88 11.55 -4.95 -8.04
N ARG A 89 11.86 -6.23 -8.28
CA ARG A 89 12.94 -6.69 -9.16
C ARG A 89 12.38 -7.47 -10.34
#